data_AF-A0A2D5V6U5-F1
#
_entry.id   AF-A0A2D5V6U5-F1
#
_cell.length_a   1.000
_cell.length_b   1.000
_cell.length_c   1.000
_cell.angle_alpha   90.00
_cell.angle_beta   90.00
_cell.angle_gamma   90.00
#
_symmetry.space_group_name_H-M   'P 1'
#
loop_
_entity.id
_entity.type
_entity.pdbx_description
1 polymer ?
#
loop_
_entity_poly.entity_id
_entity_poly.type
_entity_poly.pdbx_seq_one_letter_code
_entity_poly.pdbx_strand_id
1 'polypeptide(L)'
;MDKENLFSYWGKARPADPNSPAYHPLPYHCLDVAAVGEVYLKRHPRLLDFLAKKTGAPLELVLEWVRLLLFLHDLGKFSQGFQGQNPGLLKALQGIENSKASYSIRHDTLGYMAWEEWLQPELEERPLLQPPKGIGHRAWGDAWSAWMRSVTGHHGVPPDERGYDPHALALHFTEQDQQAMQEHVKSISFLLEVKAFAWDPPSNFQDAAKILS
;
A
#
# COMPACT_ATOMS: atom_id res chain seq x y z
N MET A 1 2.13 -21.23 -8.56
CA MET A 1 2.18 -19.88 -7.96
C MET A 1 2.86 -19.02 -9.01
N ASP A 2 2.07 -18.37 -9.84
CA ASP A 2 2.56 -17.75 -11.07
C ASP A 2 3.04 -16.35 -10.75
N LYS A 3 4.32 -16.25 -10.33
CA LYS A 3 5.06 -15.00 -10.20
C LYS A 3 4.97 -14.11 -11.45
N GLU A 4 4.60 -14.67 -12.60
CA GLU A 4 4.37 -13.95 -13.85
C GLU A 4 3.23 -12.92 -13.75
N ASN A 5 2.22 -13.14 -12.89
CA ASN A 5 1.05 -12.27 -12.81
C ASN A 5 1.34 -10.91 -12.15
N LEU A 6 2.12 -10.90 -11.06
CA LEU A 6 2.40 -9.67 -10.30
C LEU A 6 3.19 -8.62 -11.10
N PHE A 7 4.09 -9.06 -11.99
CA PHE A 7 4.93 -8.16 -12.80
C PHE A 7 4.28 -7.70 -14.11
N SER A 8 3.07 -8.17 -14.41
CA SER A 8 2.26 -7.70 -15.53
C SER A 8 1.58 -6.35 -15.28
N TYR A 9 1.72 -5.78 -14.08
CA TYR A 9 1.18 -4.46 -13.75
C TYR A 9 2.26 -3.40 -13.88
N TRP A 10 1.98 -2.30 -14.58
CA TRP A 10 2.92 -1.17 -14.70
C TRP A 10 2.63 -0.10 -13.65
N GLY A 11 3.69 0.45 -13.05
CA GLY A 11 3.61 1.59 -12.11
C GLY A 11 3.95 2.94 -12.76
N LYS A 12 4.79 2.90 -13.81
CA LYS A 12 5.08 4.01 -14.71
C LYS A 12 5.14 3.50 -16.16
N ALA A 13 4.45 4.17 -17.06
CA ALA A 13 4.63 4.02 -18.50
C ALA A 13 5.53 5.16 -19.00
N ARG A 14 6.41 4.87 -19.96
CA ARG A 14 7.24 5.88 -20.62
C ARG A 14 6.82 6.02 -22.08
N PRO A 15 7.04 7.21 -22.69
CA PRO A 15 7.00 7.33 -24.14
C PRO A 15 7.95 6.31 -24.77
N ALA A 16 7.63 5.83 -25.98
CA ALA A 16 8.46 4.86 -26.68
C ALA A 16 9.85 5.44 -26.98
N ASP A 17 10.85 5.02 -26.20
CA ASP A 17 12.27 5.23 -26.45
C ASP A 17 12.89 3.86 -26.80
N PRO A 18 13.51 3.69 -27.98
CA PRO A 18 14.14 2.44 -28.37
C PRO A 18 15.22 1.93 -27.41
N ASN A 19 15.80 2.82 -26.60
CA ASN A 19 16.92 2.50 -25.71
C ASN A 19 16.52 2.28 -24.25
N SER A 20 15.24 2.38 -23.90
CA SER A 20 14.79 2.17 -22.52
C SER A 20 13.51 1.34 -22.41
N PRO A 21 13.28 0.64 -21.28
CA PRO A 21 12.06 -0.12 -21.09
C PRO A 21 10.83 0.77 -21.23
N ALA A 22 9.83 0.32 -22.00
CA ALA A 22 8.59 1.06 -22.24
C ALA A 22 7.76 1.30 -20.95
N TYR A 23 8.04 0.54 -19.90
CA TYR A 23 7.37 0.67 -18.61
C TYR A 23 8.28 0.21 -17.46
N HIS A 24 7.87 0.56 -16.25
CA HIS A 24 8.46 0.09 -15.01
C HIS A 24 7.39 -0.69 -14.22
N PRO A 25 7.65 -1.96 -13.84
CA PRO A 25 6.69 -2.77 -13.09
C PRO A 25 6.26 -2.11 -11.79
N LEU A 26 4.97 -2.21 -11.47
CA LEU A 26 4.38 -1.64 -10.27
C LEU A 26 5.04 -2.12 -8.97
N PRO A 27 5.33 -3.42 -8.79
CA PRO A 27 6.02 -3.87 -7.58
C PRO A 27 7.39 -3.24 -7.39
N TYR A 28 8.14 -3.06 -8.48
CA TYR A 28 9.44 -2.38 -8.42
C TYR A 28 9.28 -0.89 -8.14
N HIS A 29 8.26 -0.24 -8.68
CA HIS A 29 7.97 1.15 -8.38
C HIS A 29 7.76 1.36 -6.87
N CYS A 30 6.94 0.51 -6.26
CA CYS A 30 6.67 0.54 -4.83
C CYS A 30 7.94 0.31 -4.00
N LEU A 31 8.80 -0.65 -4.41
CA LEU A 31 10.08 -0.90 -3.75
C LEU A 31 11.05 0.28 -3.87
N ASP A 32 11.14 0.91 -5.05
CA ASP A 32 11.99 2.08 -5.26
C ASP A 32 11.57 3.21 -4.31
N VAL A 33 10.27 3.49 -4.17
CA VAL A 33 9.75 4.52 -3.26
C VAL A 33 10.03 4.17 -1.80
N ALA A 34 9.83 2.91 -1.40
CA ALA A 34 10.15 2.47 -0.04
C ALA A 34 11.66 2.59 0.27
N ALA A 35 12.52 2.20 -0.66
CA ALA A 35 13.98 2.30 -0.54
C ALA A 35 14.46 3.76 -0.47
N VAL A 36 13.89 4.65 -1.30
CA VAL A 36 14.17 6.09 -1.24
C VAL A 36 13.75 6.66 0.11
N GLY A 37 12.56 6.30 0.60
CA GLY A 37 12.08 6.72 1.92
C GLY A 37 12.99 6.26 3.06
N GLU A 38 13.45 5.01 3.02
CA GLU A 38 14.40 4.47 3.99
C GLU A 38 15.71 5.27 4.02
N VAL A 39 16.33 5.49 2.85
CA VAL A 39 17.58 6.26 2.74
C VAL A 39 17.38 7.70 3.20
N TYR A 40 16.26 8.32 2.83
CA TYR A 40 15.94 9.68 3.25
C TYR A 40 15.81 9.79 4.77
N LEU A 41 15.05 8.89 5.41
CA LEU A 41 14.86 8.90 6.86
C LEU A 41 16.15 8.59 7.63
N LYS A 42 16.99 7.68 7.12
CA LYS A 42 18.31 7.42 7.71
C LYS A 42 19.25 8.63 7.63
N ARG A 43 19.15 9.45 6.58
CA ARG A 43 19.94 10.68 6.42
C ARG A 43 19.35 11.89 7.14
N HIS A 44 18.03 11.88 7.37
CA HIS A 44 17.29 12.97 8.01
C HIS A 44 16.37 12.44 9.12
N PRO A 45 16.94 11.98 10.26
CA PRO A 45 16.23 11.17 11.24
C PRO A 45 15.19 11.94 12.06
N ARG A 46 15.08 13.26 11.93
CA ARG A 46 14.15 14.09 12.73
C ARG A 46 12.71 13.59 12.70
N LEU A 47 12.23 13.16 11.53
CA LEU A 47 10.88 12.60 11.39
C LEU A 47 10.78 11.24 12.09
N LEU A 48 11.78 10.39 11.92
CA LEU A 48 11.84 9.07 12.56
C LEU A 48 11.86 9.19 14.08
N ASP A 49 12.69 10.09 14.62
CA ASP A 49 12.78 10.40 16.05
C ASP A 49 11.46 10.95 16.60
N PHE A 50 10.80 11.82 15.84
CA PHE A 50 9.51 12.37 16.21
C PHE A 50 8.45 11.27 16.31
N LEU A 51 8.36 10.40 15.30
CA LEU A 51 7.43 9.29 15.28
C LEU A 51 7.73 8.30 16.41
N ALA A 52 8.99 7.91 16.61
CA ALA A 52 9.40 7.03 17.71
C ALA A 52 9.06 7.60 19.09
N LYS A 53 9.20 8.92 19.30
CA LYS A 53 8.77 9.56 20.55
C LYS A 53 7.24 9.56 20.72
N LYS A 54 6.48 9.69 19.63
CA LYS A 54 5.01 9.71 19.66
C LYS A 54 4.41 8.32 19.88
N THR A 55 5.00 7.31 19.27
CA THR A 55 4.57 5.92 19.40
C THR A 55 5.20 5.24 20.61
N GLY A 56 6.39 5.65 21.05
CA GLY A 56 7.19 4.91 22.02
C GLY A 56 7.83 3.64 21.44
N ALA A 57 7.78 3.46 20.11
CA ALA A 57 8.37 2.33 19.42
C ALA A 57 9.88 2.52 19.16
N PRO A 58 10.67 1.44 19.08
CA PRO A 58 12.05 1.50 18.59
C PRO A 58 12.13 2.14 17.20
N LEU A 59 13.23 2.84 16.91
CA LEU A 59 13.43 3.52 15.61
C LEU A 59 13.34 2.54 14.44
N GLU A 60 13.83 1.32 14.63
CA GLU A 60 13.78 0.25 13.64
C GLU A 60 12.34 -0.15 13.31
N LEU A 61 11.48 -0.30 14.31
CA LEU A 61 10.07 -0.64 14.12
C LEU A 61 9.33 0.50 13.39
N VAL A 62 9.57 1.75 13.78
CA VAL A 62 8.98 2.90 13.09
C VAL A 62 9.45 2.98 11.65
N LEU A 63 10.73 2.69 11.39
CA LEU A 63 11.27 2.67 10.04
C LEU A 63 10.59 1.57 9.21
N GLU A 64 10.38 0.38 9.76
CA GLU A 64 9.62 -0.69 9.08
C GLU A 64 8.19 -0.28 8.76
N TRP A 65 7.47 0.36 9.68
CA TRP A 65 6.12 0.85 9.39
C TRP A 65 6.11 1.89 8.27
N VAL A 66 7.06 2.83 8.24
CA VAL A 66 7.12 3.83 7.16
C VAL A 66 7.52 3.19 5.83
N ARG A 67 8.48 2.26 5.81
CA ARG A 67 8.84 1.49 4.61
C ARG A 67 7.63 0.76 4.04
N LEU A 68 6.86 0.11 4.92
CA LEU A 68 5.63 -0.58 4.56
C LEU A 68 4.60 0.39 3.95
N LEU A 69 4.30 1.50 4.62
CA LEU A 69 3.34 2.47 4.11
C LEU A 69 3.73 3.01 2.72
N LEU A 70 5.02 3.32 2.52
CA LEU A 70 5.53 3.78 1.24
C LEU A 70 5.44 2.70 0.16
N PHE A 71 5.66 1.44 0.52
CA PHE A 71 5.45 0.32 -0.39
C PHE A 71 3.97 0.18 -0.81
N LEU A 72 3.03 0.48 0.08
CA LEU A 72 1.59 0.35 -0.16
C LEU A 72 0.93 1.58 -0.83
N HIS A 73 1.66 2.66 -1.06
CA HIS A 73 1.06 3.95 -1.47
C HIS A 73 0.25 3.88 -2.78
N ASP A 74 0.60 2.96 -3.67
CA ASP A 74 0.14 2.87 -5.05
C ASP A 74 -0.75 1.66 -5.33
N LEU A 75 -1.32 1.03 -4.29
CA LEU A 75 -2.14 -0.19 -4.42
C LEU A 75 -3.26 -0.08 -5.47
N GLY A 76 -3.94 1.05 -5.62
CA GLY A 76 -5.01 1.12 -6.61
C GLY A 76 -4.54 1.20 -8.06
N LYS A 77 -3.22 1.22 -8.33
CA LYS A 77 -2.70 1.07 -9.69
C LYS A 77 -2.89 -0.34 -10.26
N PHE A 78 -3.19 -1.33 -9.41
CA PHE A 78 -3.63 -2.64 -9.88
C PHE A 78 -5.01 -2.61 -10.56
N SER A 79 -5.76 -1.51 -10.46
CA SER A 79 -7.10 -1.41 -11.08
C SER A 79 -7.04 -1.42 -12.61
N GLN A 80 -8.06 -2.00 -13.22
CA GLN A 80 -8.27 -2.02 -14.67
C GLN A 80 -8.34 -0.60 -15.26
N GLY A 81 -8.95 0.34 -14.53
CA GLY A 81 -9.02 1.74 -14.95
C GLY A 81 -7.64 2.37 -15.06
N PHE A 82 -6.77 2.15 -14.08
CA PHE A 82 -5.41 2.69 -14.12
C PHE A 82 -4.56 2.02 -15.21
N GLN A 83 -4.53 0.69 -15.25
CA GLN A 83 -3.73 -0.06 -16.23
C GLN A 83 -4.19 0.24 -17.67
N GLY A 84 -5.51 0.40 -17.87
CA GLY A 84 -6.13 0.73 -19.15
C GLY A 84 -5.84 2.13 -19.70
N GLN A 85 -5.19 3.01 -18.93
CA GLN A 85 -4.68 4.29 -19.46
C GLN A 85 -3.63 4.08 -20.56
N ASN A 86 -3.00 2.89 -20.63
CA ASN A 86 -2.16 2.48 -21.75
C ASN A 86 -2.67 1.15 -22.34
N PRO A 87 -3.57 1.18 -23.34
CA PRO A 87 -4.13 -0.03 -23.94
C PRO A 87 -3.09 -0.97 -24.54
N GLY A 88 -1.99 -0.43 -25.08
CA GLY A 88 -0.91 -1.24 -25.64
C GLY A 88 -0.19 -2.07 -24.58
N LEU A 89 0.13 -1.46 -23.43
CA LEU A 89 0.70 -2.19 -22.29
C LEU A 89 -0.31 -3.13 -21.64
N LEU A 90 -1.57 -2.71 -21.49
CA LEU A 90 -2.65 -3.56 -20.96
C LEU A 90 -2.77 -4.87 -21.78
N LYS A 91 -2.79 -4.76 -23.10
CA LYS A 91 -2.80 -5.92 -24.01
C LYS A 91 -1.52 -6.73 -23.91
N ALA A 92 -0.35 -6.10 -23.95
CA ALA A 92 0.93 -6.79 -23.97
C ALA A 92 1.24 -7.54 -22.67
N LEU A 93 0.83 -6.99 -21.53
CA LEU A 93 1.18 -7.53 -20.21
C LEU A 93 0.08 -8.41 -19.61
N GLN A 94 -1.19 -8.12 -19.90
CA GLN A 94 -2.33 -8.80 -19.28
C GLN A 94 -3.23 -9.51 -20.31
N GLY A 95 -2.98 -9.35 -21.61
CA GLY A 95 -3.80 -9.94 -22.66
C GLY A 95 -5.19 -9.32 -22.82
N ILE A 96 -5.43 -8.15 -22.20
CA ILE A 96 -6.73 -7.49 -22.19
C ILE A 96 -6.78 -6.44 -23.31
N GLU A 97 -7.69 -6.60 -24.27
CA GLU A 97 -7.82 -5.68 -25.42
C GLU A 97 -8.35 -4.30 -25.00
N ASN A 98 -9.35 -4.27 -24.12
CA ASN A 98 -9.95 -3.04 -23.62
C ASN A 98 -10.28 -3.21 -22.14
N SER A 99 -9.90 -2.22 -21.33
CA SER A 99 -10.32 -2.17 -19.94
C SER A 99 -11.84 -2.05 -19.85
N LYS A 100 -12.46 -2.86 -19.00
CA LYS A 100 -13.90 -2.79 -18.72
C LYS A 100 -14.26 -1.65 -17.76
N ALA A 101 -13.27 -1.07 -17.10
CA ALA A 101 -13.44 0.00 -16.13
C ALA A 101 -12.85 1.32 -16.67
N SER A 102 -13.60 2.40 -16.58
CA SER A 102 -13.05 3.73 -16.85
C SER A 102 -12.18 4.21 -15.68
N TYR A 103 -11.20 5.05 -15.97
CA TYR A 103 -10.40 5.73 -14.94
C TYR A 103 -11.16 6.93 -14.37
N SER A 104 -12.29 6.67 -13.72
CA SER A 104 -13.16 7.69 -13.11
C SER A 104 -12.83 7.97 -11.65
N ILE A 105 -12.25 6.98 -10.95
CA ILE A 105 -11.81 7.08 -9.57
C ILE A 105 -10.29 7.07 -9.55
N ARG A 106 -9.68 7.99 -8.79
CA ARG A 106 -8.23 8.04 -8.63
C ARG A 106 -7.71 6.74 -8.01
N HIS A 107 -6.52 6.34 -8.43
CA HIS A 107 -5.88 5.10 -7.98
C HIS A 107 -5.56 5.13 -6.49
N ASP A 108 -5.33 6.30 -5.92
CA ASP A 108 -5.04 6.42 -4.50
C ASP A 108 -6.30 6.24 -3.65
N THR A 109 -7.45 6.80 -4.06
CA THR A 109 -8.78 6.43 -3.51
C THR A 109 -9.06 4.93 -3.63
N LEU A 110 -8.88 4.34 -4.82
CA LEU A 110 -9.10 2.90 -5.02
C LEU A 110 -8.17 2.03 -4.16
N GLY A 111 -6.92 2.47 -3.98
CA GLY A 111 -5.95 1.80 -3.12
C GLY A 111 -6.36 1.83 -1.65
N TYR A 112 -6.91 2.94 -1.19
CA TYR A 112 -7.47 3.04 0.17
C TYR A 112 -8.67 2.10 0.35
N MET A 113 -9.60 2.08 -0.61
CA MET A 113 -10.77 1.21 -0.55
C MET A 113 -10.38 -0.28 -0.56
N ALA A 114 -9.44 -0.67 -1.41
CA ALA A 114 -8.92 -2.05 -1.43
C ALA A 114 -8.18 -2.42 -0.15
N TRP A 115 -7.50 -1.47 0.49
CA TRP A 115 -6.87 -1.68 1.79
C TRP A 115 -7.92 -2.06 2.85
N GLU A 116 -8.96 -1.25 3.01
CA GLU A 116 -10.01 -1.44 4.03
C GLU A 116 -10.78 -2.75 3.79
N GLU A 117 -11.19 -3.03 2.54
CA GLU A 117 -12.03 -4.20 2.24
C GLU A 117 -11.25 -5.52 2.21
N TRP A 118 -10.06 -5.55 1.60
CA TRP A 118 -9.42 -6.81 1.19
C TRP A 118 -8.10 -7.10 1.89
N LEU A 119 -7.34 -6.07 2.26
CA LEU A 119 -5.94 -6.25 2.64
C LEU A 119 -5.72 -6.14 4.14
N GLN A 120 -6.41 -5.22 4.82
CA GLN A 120 -6.28 -5.04 6.27
C GLN A 120 -6.58 -6.34 7.03
N PRO A 121 -7.66 -7.10 6.75
CA PRO A 121 -7.92 -8.36 7.45
C PRO A 121 -6.85 -9.43 7.20
N GLU A 122 -6.34 -9.55 5.96
CA GLU A 122 -5.30 -10.53 5.63
C GLU A 122 -3.94 -10.20 6.28
N LEU A 123 -3.72 -8.91 6.51
CA LEU A 123 -2.45 -8.41 7.01
C LEU A 123 -2.33 -8.48 8.52
N GLU A 124 -3.43 -8.43 9.26
CA GLU A 124 -3.46 -8.64 10.72
C GLU A 124 -2.91 -10.01 11.14
N GLU A 125 -2.87 -10.99 10.23
CA GLU A 125 -2.22 -12.28 10.48
C GLU A 125 -0.69 -12.18 10.57
N ARG A 126 -0.09 -11.04 10.18
CA ARG A 126 1.36 -10.85 10.12
C ARG A 126 1.93 -10.16 11.36
N PRO A 127 3.13 -10.57 11.84
CA PRO A 127 3.71 -10.04 13.06
C PRO A 127 3.85 -8.51 13.15
N LEU A 128 4.06 -7.82 12.03
CA LEU A 128 4.22 -6.35 12.01
C LEU A 128 2.92 -5.58 12.23
N LEU A 129 1.80 -6.24 11.91
CA LEU A 129 0.47 -5.64 11.83
C LEU A 129 -0.50 -6.26 12.85
N GLN A 130 -0.04 -7.26 13.61
CA GLN A 130 -0.75 -7.73 14.79
C GLN A 130 -0.87 -6.58 15.82
N PRO A 131 -2.02 -6.48 16.49
CA PRO A 131 -2.19 -5.47 17.52
C PRO A 131 -1.17 -5.71 18.65
N PRO A 132 -0.48 -4.66 19.12
CA PRO A 132 0.40 -4.79 20.26
C PRO A 132 -0.40 -5.03 21.54
N LYS A 133 0.29 -5.49 22.59
CA LYS A 133 -0.34 -5.78 23.89
C LYS A 133 -1.14 -4.57 24.41
N GLY A 134 -2.39 -4.82 24.79
CA GLY A 134 -3.27 -3.79 25.37
C GLY A 134 -4.04 -2.94 24.35
N ILE A 135 -3.86 -3.18 23.05
CA ILE A 135 -4.64 -2.54 21.98
C ILE A 135 -5.51 -3.62 21.32
N GLY A 136 -6.80 -3.34 21.12
CA GLY A 136 -7.70 -4.26 20.42
C GLY A 136 -7.55 -4.19 18.90
N HIS A 137 -7.93 -5.27 18.20
CA HIS A 137 -7.88 -5.36 16.73
C HIS A 137 -8.54 -4.15 16.05
N ARG A 138 -9.76 -3.78 16.44
CA ARG A 138 -10.48 -2.62 15.88
C ARG A 138 -9.66 -1.32 15.97
N ALA A 139 -9.28 -0.93 17.19
CA ALA A 139 -8.52 0.30 17.42
C ALA A 139 -7.16 0.32 16.69
N TRP A 140 -6.55 -0.86 16.53
CA TRP A 140 -5.31 -1.00 15.76
C TRP A 140 -5.56 -0.88 14.25
N GLY A 141 -6.62 -1.51 13.75
CA GLY A 141 -7.12 -1.34 12.40
C GLY A 141 -7.37 0.14 12.07
N ASP A 142 -8.11 0.85 12.93
CA ASP A 142 -8.40 2.29 12.74
C ASP A 142 -7.12 3.14 12.68
N ALA A 143 -6.11 2.81 13.49
CA ALA A 143 -4.81 3.46 13.43
C ALA A 143 -4.09 3.22 12.09
N TRP A 144 -4.13 1.98 11.57
CA TRP A 144 -3.62 1.67 10.23
C TRP A 144 -4.40 2.37 9.13
N SER A 145 -5.72 2.43 9.23
CA SER A 145 -6.58 3.15 8.28
C SER A 145 -6.23 4.64 8.25
N ALA A 146 -5.94 5.25 9.41
CA ALA A 146 -5.48 6.66 9.47
C ALA A 146 -4.11 6.85 8.79
N TRP A 147 -3.18 5.91 8.95
CA TRP A 147 -1.88 5.93 8.28
C TRP A 147 -2.04 5.72 6.76
N MET A 148 -2.91 4.79 6.36
CA MET A 148 -3.20 4.51 4.96
C MET A 148 -3.81 5.72 4.26
N ARG A 149 -4.80 6.41 4.86
CA ARG A 149 -5.34 7.68 4.33
C ARG A 149 -4.24 8.70 4.00
N SER A 150 -3.15 8.71 4.78
CA SER A 150 -2.03 9.63 4.57
C SER A 150 -1.22 9.26 3.32
N VAL A 151 -0.90 7.98 3.12
CA VAL A 151 -0.11 7.54 1.95
C VAL A 151 -0.94 7.34 0.69
N THR A 152 -2.24 7.08 0.81
CA THR A 152 -3.19 7.11 -0.31
C THR A 152 -3.77 8.51 -0.54
N GLY A 153 -3.23 9.52 0.14
CA GLY A 153 -3.40 10.93 -0.19
C GLY A 153 -2.19 11.54 -0.91
N HIS A 154 -1.27 10.72 -1.42
CA HIS A 154 0.06 11.16 -1.87
C HIS A 154 0.07 12.12 -3.07
N HIS A 155 -1.06 12.30 -3.77
CA HIS A 155 -1.24 13.36 -4.77
C HIS A 155 -1.70 14.71 -4.18
N GLY A 156 -1.61 14.88 -2.86
CA GLY A 156 -1.90 16.13 -2.14
C GLY A 156 -3.34 16.29 -1.69
N VAL A 157 -4.19 15.28 -1.89
CA VAL A 157 -5.59 15.26 -1.46
C VAL A 157 -5.92 13.87 -0.92
N PRO A 158 -6.48 13.75 0.30
CA PRO A 158 -6.92 12.47 0.88
C PRO A 158 -7.84 11.67 -0.04
N PRO A 159 -7.94 10.33 0.16
CA PRO A 159 -8.90 9.52 -0.59
C PRO A 159 -10.33 10.02 -0.41
N ASP A 160 -11.14 9.96 -1.47
CA ASP A 160 -12.55 10.35 -1.41
C ASP A 160 -13.40 9.20 -0.86
N GLU A 161 -13.72 9.28 0.42
CA GLU A 161 -14.50 8.27 1.14
C GLU A 161 -16.03 8.43 0.97
N ARG A 162 -16.50 9.55 0.38
CA ARG A 162 -17.95 9.88 0.30
C ARG A 162 -18.75 8.99 -0.65
N GLY A 163 -18.09 8.12 -1.40
CA GLY A 163 -18.67 7.15 -2.32
C GLY A 163 -18.18 5.72 -2.09
N TYR A 164 -17.76 5.40 -0.86
CA TYR A 164 -17.32 4.06 -0.51
C TYR A 164 -18.45 3.03 -0.66
N ASP A 165 -18.32 2.15 -1.64
CA ASP A 165 -19.19 1.00 -1.84
C ASP A 165 -18.33 -0.21 -2.21
N PRO A 166 -18.29 -1.26 -1.37
CA PRO A 166 -17.56 -2.50 -1.67
C PRO A 166 -17.97 -3.14 -3.01
N HIS A 167 -19.24 -2.98 -3.41
CA HIS A 167 -19.71 -3.49 -4.71
C HIS A 167 -19.14 -2.66 -5.87
N ALA A 168 -18.97 -1.36 -5.68
CA ALA A 168 -18.33 -0.48 -6.66
C ALA A 168 -16.84 -0.80 -6.83
N LEU A 169 -16.15 -1.21 -5.75
CA LEU A 169 -14.75 -1.62 -5.81
C LEU A 169 -14.54 -2.77 -6.80
N ALA A 170 -15.40 -3.79 -6.77
CA ALA A 170 -15.35 -4.94 -7.68
C ALA A 170 -15.59 -4.57 -9.16
N LEU A 171 -16.10 -3.36 -9.46
CA LEU A 171 -16.22 -2.88 -10.85
C LEU A 171 -14.88 -2.36 -11.41
N HIS A 172 -13.92 -2.04 -10.55
CA HIS A 172 -12.63 -1.47 -10.92
C HIS A 172 -11.48 -2.49 -10.93
N PHE A 173 -11.69 -3.66 -10.33
CA PHE A 173 -10.71 -4.73 -10.21
C PHE A 173 -11.33 -6.05 -10.67
N THR A 174 -10.58 -6.82 -11.43
CA THR A 174 -10.88 -8.24 -11.66
C THR A 174 -10.44 -9.08 -10.46
N GLU A 175 -10.88 -10.33 -10.39
CA GLU A 175 -10.38 -11.29 -9.39
C GLU A 175 -8.85 -11.45 -9.48
N GLN A 176 -8.29 -11.38 -10.69
CA GLN A 176 -6.85 -11.44 -10.91
C GLN A 176 -6.13 -10.23 -10.32
N ASP A 177 -6.71 -9.03 -10.42
CA ASP A 177 -6.13 -7.81 -9.85
C ASP A 177 -6.14 -7.85 -8.33
N GLN A 178 -7.23 -8.34 -7.72
CA GLN A 178 -7.32 -8.56 -6.28
C GLN A 178 -6.27 -9.56 -5.80
N GLN A 179 -6.12 -10.69 -6.48
CA GLN A 179 -5.10 -11.70 -6.16
C GLN A 179 -3.67 -11.13 -6.30
N ALA A 180 -3.42 -10.35 -7.35
CA ALA A 180 -2.12 -9.71 -7.56
C ALA A 180 -1.81 -8.69 -6.45
N MET A 181 -2.79 -7.92 -5.98
CA MET A 181 -2.62 -7.03 -4.81
C MET A 181 -2.33 -7.81 -3.54
N GLN A 182 -3.08 -8.87 -3.27
CA GLN A 182 -2.82 -9.73 -2.11
C GLN A 182 -1.41 -10.35 -2.19
N GLU A 183 -0.95 -10.78 -3.36
CA GLU A 183 0.41 -11.29 -3.56
C GLU A 183 1.46 -10.19 -3.38
N HIS A 184 1.22 -8.99 -3.90
CA HIS A 184 2.08 -7.82 -3.72
C HIS A 184 2.29 -7.52 -2.23
N VAL A 185 1.19 -7.47 -1.48
CA VAL A 185 1.20 -7.29 -0.04
C VAL A 185 1.89 -8.46 0.65
N LYS A 186 1.64 -9.69 0.19
CA LYS A 186 2.25 -10.89 0.76
C LYS A 186 3.77 -10.91 0.59
N SER A 187 4.29 -10.31 -0.47
CA SER A 187 5.73 -10.21 -0.73
C SER A 187 6.51 -9.38 0.30
N ILE A 188 5.83 -8.52 1.07
CA ILE A 188 6.44 -7.69 2.13
C ILE A 188 7.26 -8.50 3.13
N SER A 189 6.74 -9.65 3.58
CA SER A 189 7.43 -10.50 4.56
C SER A 189 8.77 -11.04 4.04
N PHE A 190 8.90 -11.18 2.72
CA PHE A 190 10.15 -11.61 2.09
C PHE A 190 11.09 -10.43 1.84
N LEU A 191 10.55 -9.27 1.49
CA LEU A 191 11.32 -8.14 0.98
C LEU A 191 11.79 -7.15 2.04
N LEU A 192 11.05 -7.00 3.16
CA LEU A 192 11.40 -6.02 4.19
C LEU A 192 12.17 -6.61 5.38
N GLU A 193 12.52 -7.92 5.36
CA GLU A 193 13.17 -8.64 6.48
C GLU A 193 12.52 -8.35 7.83
N VAL A 194 11.18 -8.26 7.85
CA VAL A 194 10.46 -7.75 9.01
C VAL A 194 10.67 -8.68 10.20
N LYS A 195 11.46 -8.21 11.17
CA LYS A 195 11.68 -8.92 12.43
C LYS A 195 10.42 -8.78 13.28
N ALA A 196 10.10 -9.81 14.05
CA ALA A 196 9.12 -9.66 15.11
C ALA A 196 9.70 -8.68 16.15
N PHE A 197 9.05 -7.55 16.37
CA PHE A 197 9.44 -6.59 17.39
C PHE A 197 8.57 -6.80 18.62
N ALA A 198 9.21 -7.08 19.77
CA ALA A 198 8.54 -6.98 21.05
C ALA A 198 8.46 -5.48 21.42
N TRP A 199 7.28 -4.88 21.22
CA TRP A 199 7.01 -3.48 21.57
C TRP A 199 5.75 -3.40 22.44
N ASP A 200 5.91 -2.84 23.64
CA ASP A 200 4.81 -2.51 24.53
C ASP A 200 4.47 -1.01 24.38
N PRO A 201 3.30 -0.65 23.83
CA PRO A 201 2.93 0.74 23.59
C PRO A 201 2.75 1.49 24.93
N PRO A 202 3.19 2.75 25.03
CA PRO A 202 2.99 3.56 26.22
C PRO A 202 1.51 3.92 26.39
N SER A 203 1.07 4.21 27.62
CA SER A 203 -0.35 4.42 27.95
C SER A 203 -1.01 5.51 27.10
N ASN A 204 -0.31 6.61 26.82
CA ASN A 204 -0.82 7.68 25.96
C ASN A 204 -1.08 7.22 24.51
N PHE A 205 -0.30 6.27 24.00
CA PHE A 205 -0.55 5.69 22.69
C PHE A 205 -1.77 4.77 22.72
N GLN A 206 -1.90 3.95 23.77
CA GLN A 206 -3.06 3.09 23.97
C GLN A 206 -4.36 3.91 24.10
N ASP A 207 -4.32 5.04 24.81
CA ASP A 207 -5.49 5.91 24.97
C ASP A 207 -5.86 6.63 23.68
N ALA A 208 -4.87 7.06 22.88
CA ALA A 208 -5.12 7.61 21.55
C ALA A 208 -5.78 6.59 20.61
N ALA A 209 -5.36 5.32 20.65
CA ALA A 209 -5.97 4.26 19.85
C ALA A 209 -7.45 4.03 20.21
N LYS A 210 -7.82 4.14 21.49
CA LYS A 210 -9.22 4.02 21.95
C LYS A 210 -10.12 5.19 21.48
N ILE A 211 -9.54 6.33 21.13
CA ILE A 211 -10.29 7.50 20.62
C ILE A 211 -10.63 7.31 19.14
N LEU A 212 -9.84 6.51 18.40
CA LEU A 212 -10.05 6.23 16.99
C LEU A 212 -11.07 5.10 16.74
N SER A 213 -11.39 4.30 17.77
CA SER A 213 -12.36 3.18 17.75
C SER A 213 -13.76 3.56 18.20
#